data_AF-D3P957-F1
#
_entry.id   AF-D3P957-F1
#
_cell.length_a   1.000
_cell.length_b   1.000
_cell.length_c   1.000
_cell.angle_alpha   90.00
_cell.angle_beta   90.00
_cell.angle_gamma   90.00
#
_symmetry.space_group_name_H-M   'P 1'
#
loop_
_entity.id
_entity.type
_entity.pdbx_description
1 polymer ?
#
loop_
_entity_poly.entity_id
_entity_poly.type
_entity_poly.pdbx_seq_one_letter_code
_entity_poly.pdbx_strand_id
1 'polypeptide(L)'
;MIKFKDYIIVMENKTIFYYLLCGHNYYIYIKNKIGLKKIKRICDKEIEFFFNHRYIRREYWSLRYIRILYNIFVINLLARRFERILYRKMCIYDDKYSKFSVATFLALKVYNNHRSFFKINLQRDIFLKELISIAYEKVNNFFKKYNFEDLTVNFYQSNTPLGIELEFSNIGHKAGKLFVDHNEDVLLNFSKYHYYHLMKYMWRFGAYIDAEMPLKQFVRKGGFLEYTFTKHDSVLQGSNPLTNSPQLASWLINESVKFTPVRPHSLHVSLESNNDFKKLPFIDKNGIKFLLICTGDFKKIDDKIVETRMLEKNMKDIVALRKRKNNSKYVNTVEFTHMRLSREFAKKNLYEMAINLMIAYKNMYRFDEILPFNNEIIKWGENPDIADINLNLYLEKVKKGLDLEVSLPTHYKEGIILKIKEMFEKNSEFIKNG
;
A
#
# COMPACT_ATOMS: atom_id res chain seq x y z
N MET A 1 -36.13 11.53 -14.43
CA MET A 1 -35.06 12.24 -15.17
C MET A 1 -34.73 13.53 -14.41
N ILE A 2 -33.77 13.49 -13.48
CA ILE A 2 -33.39 14.67 -12.68
C ILE A 2 -32.12 15.26 -13.28
N LYS A 3 -32.20 16.49 -13.80
CA LYS A 3 -31.04 17.25 -14.28
C LYS A 3 -30.21 17.69 -13.05
N PHE A 4 -29.04 17.10 -12.87
CA PHE A 4 -28.14 17.30 -11.71
C PHE A 4 -26.92 18.20 -12.03
N LYS A 5 -27.12 19.33 -12.70
CA LYS A 5 -26.00 20.20 -13.12
C LYS A 5 -25.48 21.19 -12.06
N ASP A 6 -26.14 21.39 -10.93
CA ASP A 6 -25.89 22.61 -10.11
C ASP A 6 -25.35 22.41 -8.69
N TYR A 7 -24.70 21.28 -8.36
CA TYR A 7 -24.12 21.11 -7.00
C TYR A 7 -22.67 20.65 -7.00
N ILE A 8 -21.77 21.51 -7.49
CA ILE A 8 -20.40 21.56 -6.93
C ILE A 8 -20.54 22.08 -5.49
N ILE A 9 -20.77 21.19 -4.52
CA ILE A 9 -20.77 21.57 -3.10
C ILE A 9 -19.35 22.03 -2.75
N VAL A 10 -19.18 23.35 -2.68
CA VAL A 10 -17.98 23.98 -2.12
C VAL A 10 -17.92 23.60 -0.65
N MET A 11 -16.82 23.00 -0.20
CA MET A 11 -16.60 22.83 1.23
C MET A 11 -16.31 24.20 1.84
N GLU A 12 -17.00 24.59 2.89
CA GLU A 12 -16.61 25.81 3.62
C GLU A 12 -15.18 25.67 4.15
N ASN A 13 -14.37 26.72 4.05
CA ASN A 13 -12.96 26.74 4.46
C ASN A 13 -12.74 26.10 5.84
N LYS A 14 -13.61 26.42 6.82
CA LYS A 14 -13.54 25.86 8.19
C LYS A 14 -13.67 24.33 8.22
N THR A 15 -14.53 23.75 7.39
CA THR A 15 -14.72 22.29 7.33
C THR A 15 -13.48 21.59 6.79
N ILE A 16 -12.77 22.18 5.82
CA ILE A 16 -11.51 21.64 5.30
C ILE A 16 -10.42 21.62 6.35
N PHE A 17 -10.28 22.73 7.09
CA PHE A 17 -9.33 22.82 8.19
C PHE A 17 -9.56 21.71 9.20
N TYR A 18 -10.82 21.54 9.65
CA TYR A 18 -11.16 20.47 10.58
C TYR A 18 -10.90 19.08 10.01
N TYR A 19 -11.24 18.85 8.74
CA TYR A 19 -11.01 17.58 8.08
C TYR A 19 -9.52 17.22 8.02
N LEU A 20 -8.67 18.13 7.56
CA LEU A 20 -7.23 17.88 7.41
C LEU A 20 -6.51 17.83 8.76
N LEU A 21 -6.77 18.79 9.65
CA LEU A 21 -6.09 18.89 10.94
C LEU A 21 -6.53 17.83 11.95
N CYS A 22 -7.75 17.29 11.86
CA CYS A 22 -8.14 16.15 12.69
C CYS A 22 -7.78 14.79 12.08
N GLY A 23 -7.56 14.71 10.76
CA GLY A 23 -7.34 13.44 10.07
C GLY A 23 -8.49 12.45 10.31
N HIS A 24 -8.17 11.20 10.62
CA HIS A 24 -9.17 10.16 10.89
C HIS A 24 -10.17 10.52 12.00
N ASN A 25 -9.74 11.27 13.03
CA ASN A 25 -10.60 11.67 14.15
C ASN A 25 -11.79 12.55 13.71
N TYR A 26 -11.71 13.19 12.55
CA TYR A 26 -12.82 13.92 11.96
C TYR A 26 -14.07 13.02 11.83
N TYR A 27 -13.92 11.82 11.28
CA TYR A 27 -15.05 10.91 11.06
C TYR A 27 -15.63 10.32 12.36
N ILE A 28 -14.80 10.20 13.40
CA ILE A 28 -15.20 9.72 14.72
C ILE A 28 -16.07 10.78 15.42
N TYR A 29 -15.64 12.04 15.37
CA TYR A 29 -16.22 13.09 16.21
C TYR A 29 -17.23 13.99 15.50
N ILE A 30 -17.34 13.99 14.17
CA ILE A 30 -18.26 14.89 13.45
C ILE A 30 -19.74 14.62 13.74
N LYS A 31 -20.07 13.46 14.34
CA LYS A 31 -21.46 12.99 14.53
C LYS A 31 -22.27 13.73 15.60
N ASN A 32 -21.67 14.52 16.49
CA ASN A 32 -22.41 15.25 17.52
C ASN A 32 -21.72 16.55 17.98
N LYS A 33 -22.47 17.42 18.66
CA LYS A 33 -21.98 18.74 19.15
C LYS A 33 -20.77 18.64 20.08
N ILE A 34 -20.71 17.61 20.94
CA ILE A 34 -19.58 17.37 21.84
C ILE A 34 -18.32 17.04 21.02
N GLY A 35 -18.47 16.24 19.97
CA GLY A 35 -17.39 15.89 19.06
C GLY A 35 -16.88 17.08 18.24
N LEU A 36 -17.74 18.04 17.85
CA LEU A 36 -17.29 19.30 17.23
C LEU A 36 -16.35 20.10 18.15
N LYS A 37 -16.64 20.18 19.45
CA LYS A 37 -15.74 20.82 20.43
C LYS A 37 -14.38 20.08 20.50
N LYS A 38 -14.40 18.74 20.45
CA LYS A 38 -13.16 17.92 20.41
C LYS A 38 -12.36 18.16 19.13
N ILE A 39 -13.02 18.22 17.98
CA ILE A 39 -12.40 18.55 16.67
C ILE A 39 -11.69 19.89 16.75
N LYS A 40 -12.38 20.94 17.23
CA LYS A 40 -11.80 22.27 17.37
C LYS A 40 -10.54 22.24 18.24
N ARG A 41 -10.62 21.62 19.43
CA ARG A 41 -9.47 21.48 20.35
C ARG A 41 -8.29 20.75 19.71
N ILE A 42 -8.54 19.69 18.93
CA ILE A 42 -7.47 18.97 18.22
C ILE A 42 -6.82 19.88 17.17
N CYS A 43 -7.61 20.64 16.42
CA CYS A 43 -7.10 21.55 15.39
C CYS A 43 -6.28 22.69 16.00
N ASP A 44 -6.75 23.29 17.08
CA ASP A 44 -6.06 24.39 17.78
C ASP A 44 -4.69 23.91 18.28
N LYS A 45 -4.61 22.70 18.86
CA LYS A 45 -3.34 22.08 19.27
C LYS A 45 -2.36 21.86 18.12
N GLU A 46 -2.84 21.47 16.93
CA GLU A 46 -1.97 21.33 15.76
C GLU A 46 -1.42 22.68 15.31
N ILE A 47 -2.29 23.68 15.20
CA ILE A 47 -1.89 25.03 14.80
C ILE A 47 -0.84 25.57 15.77
N GLU A 48 -1.08 25.42 17.08
CA GLU A 48 -0.16 25.82 18.14
C GLU A 48 1.18 25.07 18.03
N PHE A 49 1.16 23.74 17.84
CA PHE A 49 2.37 22.95 17.67
C PHE A 49 3.24 23.47 16.53
N PHE A 50 2.66 23.65 15.32
CA PHE A 50 3.40 24.12 14.15
C PHE A 50 3.88 25.57 14.30
N PHE A 51 3.14 26.41 15.02
CA PHE A 51 3.56 27.78 15.33
C PHE A 51 4.75 27.81 16.29
N ASN A 52 4.72 26.99 17.34
CA ASN A 52 5.79 26.88 18.33
C ASN A 52 7.06 26.24 17.75
N HIS A 53 6.91 25.37 16.75
CA HIS A 53 8.02 24.70 16.05
C HIS A 53 8.38 25.35 14.72
N ARG A 54 7.99 26.61 14.50
CA ARG A 54 8.23 27.33 13.24
C ARG A 54 9.70 27.47 12.84
N TYR A 55 10.63 27.35 13.80
CA TYR A 55 12.08 27.41 13.56
C TYR A 55 12.57 26.27 12.67
N ILE A 56 11.91 25.10 12.73
CA ILE A 56 12.21 23.92 11.90
C ILE A 56 12.17 24.27 10.41
N ARG A 57 11.38 25.27 10.02
CA ARG A 57 11.25 25.70 8.63
C ARG A 57 12.57 26.18 8.01
N ARG A 58 13.52 26.62 8.85
CA ARG A 58 14.86 27.08 8.44
C ARG A 58 15.82 25.93 8.12
N GLU A 59 15.49 24.72 8.57
CA GLU A 59 16.29 23.54 8.32
C GLU A 59 16.34 23.18 6.82
N TYR A 60 17.51 22.75 6.34
CA TYR A 60 17.70 22.40 4.92
C TYR A 60 16.77 21.27 4.44
N TRP A 61 16.39 20.36 5.35
CA TRP A 61 15.50 19.23 5.06
C TRP A 61 14.01 19.57 5.09
N SER A 62 13.63 20.68 5.72
CA SER A 62 12.23 21.02 6.01
C SER A 62 11.38 21.14 4.74
N LEU A 63 11.91 21.80 3.70
CA LEU A 63 11.17 22.04 2.46
C LEU A 63 10.72 20.73 1.77
N ARG A 64 11.52 19.67 1.84
CA ARG A 64 11.15 18.36 1.28
C ARG A 64 9.98 17.75 2.03
N TYR A 65 9.95 17.87 3.36
CA TYR A 65 8.84 17.40 4.19
C TYR A 65 7.58 18.26 4.06
N ILE A 66 7.71 19.59 3.94
CA ILE A 66 6.57 20.48 3.63
C ILE A 66 5.94 20.09 2.30
N ARG A 67 6.75 19.76 1.28
CA ARG A 67 6.24 19.29 -0.01
C ARG A 67 5.51 17.96 0.09
N ILE A 68 6.01 17.03 0.90
CA ILE A 68 5.32 15.77 1.21
C ILE A 68 3.97 16.06 1.88
N LEU A 69 3.97 16.91 2.90
CA LEU A 69 2.76 17.30 3.62
C LEU A 69 1.71 17.94 2.70
N TYR A 70 2.12 18.86 1.83
CA TYR A 70 1.24 19.44 0.81
C TYR A 70 0.63 18.37 -0.10
N ASN A 71 1.45 17.46 -0.64
CA ASN A 71 0.95 16.39 -1.51
C ASN A 71 -0.05 15.50 -0.77
N ILE A 72 0.19 15.19 0.49
CA ILE A 72 -0.73 14.43 1.35
C ILE A 72 -2.05 15.19 1.55
N PHE A 73 -2.01 16.51 1.78
CA PHE A 73 -3.23 17.33 1.85
C PHE A 73 -4.02 17.30 0.55
N VAL A 74 -3.35 17.42 -0.59
CA VAL A 74 -4.00 17.28 -1.90
C VAL A 74 -4.66 15.91 -2.04
N ILE A 75 -3.97 14.81 -1.71
CA ILE A 75 -4.56 13.46 -1.75
C ILE A 75 -5.77 13.34 -0.81
N ASN A 76 -5.67 13.82 0.43
CA ASN A 76 -6.76 13.75 1.39
C ASN A 76 -8.00 14.52 0.89
N LEU A 77 -7.80 15.70 0.30
CA LEU A 77 -8.86 16.54 -0.26
C LEU A 77 -9.49 15.92 -1.51
N LEU A 78 -8.68 15.42 -2.45
CA LEU A 78 -9.14 14.68 -3.62
C LEU A 78 -9.97 13.46 -3.19
N ALA A 79 -9.45 12.65 -2.27
CA ALA A 79 -10.14 11.47 -1.75
C ALA A 79 -11.46 11.86 -1.08
N ARG A 80 -11.49 12.96 -0.30
CA ARG A 80 -12.73 13.46 0.31
C ARG A 80 -13.78 13.88 -0.72
N ARG A 81 -13.36 14.46 -1.85
CA ARG A 81 -14.25 14.76 -2.97
C ARG A 81 -14.78 13.49 -3.61
N PHE A 82 -13.93 12.50 -3.89
CA PHE A 82 -14.36 11.21 -4.42
C PHE A 82 -15.29 10.46 -3.49
N GLU A 83 -15.03 10.44 -2.18
CA GLU A 83 -15.96 9.86 -1.20
C GLU A 83 -17.37 10.42 -1.33
N ARG A 84 -17.52 11.74 -1.52
CA ARG A 84 -18.85 12.36 -1.67
C ARG A 84 -19.52 11.98 -2.98
N ILE A 85 -18.75 11.84 -4.06
CA ILE A 85 -19.25 11.40 -5.36
C ILE A 85 -19.70 9.93 -5.25
N LEU A 86 -18.86 9.07 -4.67
CA LEU A 86 -19.11 7.63 -4.53
C LEU A 86 -20.26 7.35 -3.55
N TYR A 87 -20.35 8.06 -2.42
CA TYR A 87 -21.41 7.90 -1.43
C TYR A 87 -22.81 8.09 -2.04
N ARG A 88 -22.93 8.92 -3.08
CA ARG A 88 -24.19 9.16 -3.80
C ARG A 88 -24.50 8.12 -4.87
N LYS A 89 -23.51 7.35 -5.31
CA LYS A 89 -23.58 6.54 -6.53
C LYS A 89 -23.38 5.05 -6.31
N MET A 90 -22.78 4.66 -5.20
CA MET A 90 -22.32 3.29 -5.02
C MET A 90 -22.78 2.72 -3.68
N CYS A 91 -23.41 1.54 -3.75
CA CYS A 91 -23.68 0.68 -2.61
C CYS A 91 -22.43 -0.18 -2.34
N ILE A 92 -21.30 0.44 -1.97
CA ILE A 92 -20.00 -0.28 -1.79
C ILE A 92 -19.80 -0.79 -0.36
N TYR A 93 -20.60 -0.37 0.61
CA TYR A 93 -20.24 -0.53 2.02
C TYR A 93 -20.56 -1.94 2.56
N ASP A 94 -19.75 -2.94 2.17
CA ASP A 94 -19.47 -4.03 3.10
C ASP A 94 -18.48 -3.47 4.15
N ASP A 95 -19.00 -3.23 5.35
CA ASP A 95 -18.27 -2.70 6.49
C ASP A 95 -17.12 -3.63 6.95
N LYS A 96 -17.01 -4.83 6.38
CA LYS A 96 -15.86 -5.74 6.56
C LYS A 96 -14.55 -5.21 5.99
N TYR A 97 -14.57 -4.30 5.01
CA TYR A 97 -13.37 -3.83 4.30
C TYR A 97 -13.03 -2.35 4.59
N SER A 98 -11.86 -1.90 4.13
CA SER A 98 -11.45 -0.50 4.25
C SER A 98 -12.37 0.42 3.44
N LYS A 99 -13.19 1.21 4.15
CA LYS A 99 -14.14 2.18 3.56
C LYS A 99 -13.48 3.31 2.75
N PHE A 100 -12.16 3.47 2.88
CA PHE A 100 -11.41 4.57 2.27
C PHE A 100 -10.60 4.15 1.04
N SER A 101 -10.48 2.85 0.77
CA SER A 101 -9.63 2.28 -0.27
C SER A 101 -9.91 2.84 -1.67
N VAL A 102 -11.17 2.76 -2.13
CA VAL A 102 -11.57 3.20 -3.50
C VAL A 102 -11.34 4.70 -3.71
N ALA A 103 -11.75 5.53 -2.76
CA ALA A 103 -11.58 6.98 -2.86
C ALA A 103 -10.10 7.38 -2.79
N THR A 104 -9.29 6.65 -2.02
CA THR A 104 -7.84 6.86 -1.93
C THR A 104 -7.15 6.46 -3.23
N PHE A 105 -7.53 5.33 -3.83
CA PHE A 105 -7.08 4.94 -5.17
C PHE A 105 -7.36 6.02 -6.21
N LEU A 106 -8.62 6.50 -6.28
CA LEU A 106 -9.00 7.55 -7.22
C LEU A 106 -8.21 8.84 -7.02
N ALA A 107 -8.00 9.25 -5.78
CA ALA A 107 -7.18 10.41 -5.46
C ALA A 107 -5.74 10.25 -5.93
N LEU A 108 -5.12 9.09 -5.68
CA LEU A 108 -3.75 8.80 -6.13
C LEU A 108 -3.66 8.79 -7.66
N LYS A 109 -4.59 8.10 -8.34
CA LYS A 109 -4.65 8.02 -9.81
C LYS A 109 -4.77 9.41 -10.43
N VAL A 110 -5.69 10.22 -9.93
CA VAL A 110 -5.89 11.60 -10.41
C VAL A 110 -4.66 12.47 -10.16
N TYR A 111 -4.10 12.40 -8.96
CA TYR A 111 -2.90 13.15 -8.63
C TYR A 111 -1.71 12.76 -9.52
N ASN A 112 -1.47 11.47 -9.70
CA ASN A 112 -0.36 10.94 -10.49
C ASN A 112 -0.49 11.30 -11.98
N ASN A 113 -1.71 11.25 -12.53
CA ASN A 113 -1.98 11.63 -13.92
C ASN A 113 -1.89 13.15 -14.16
N HIS A 114 -1.98 13.97 -13.12
CA HIS A 114 -2.01 15.44 -13.23
C HIS A 114 -0.98 16.13 -12.32
N ARG A 115 0.20 15.51 -12.13
CA ARG A 115 1.26 16.05 -11.27
C ARG A 115 1.66 17.48 -11.61
N SER A 116 1.68 17.83 -12.89
CA SER A 116 1.98 19.19 -13.36
C SER A 116 0.98 20.21 -12.83
N PHE A 117 -0.31 19.87 -12.76
CA PHE A 117 -1.36 20.73 -12.24
C PHE A 117 -1.19 21.01 -10.74
N PHE A 118 -0.89 19.96 -9.98
CA PHE A 118 -0.72 20.04 -8.53
C PHE A 118 0.67 20.54 -8.10
N LYS A 119 1.61 20.68 -9.03
CA LYS A 119 2.93 21.27 -8.76
C LYS A 119 2.75 22.71 -8.28
N ILE A 120 3.43 23.04 -7.19
CA ILE A 120 3.52 24.38 -6.64
C ILE A 120 4.96 24.71 -6.28
N ASN A 121 5.28 25.99 -6.30
CA ASN A 121 6.52 26.52 -5.76
C ASN A 121 6.24 26.92 -4.31
N LEU A 122 6.82 26.17 -3.38
CA LEU A 122 6.64 26.41 -1.95
C LEU A 122 7.76 27.30 -1.43
N GLN A 123 7.37 28.33 -0.69
CA GLN A 123 8.30 29.14 0.10
C GLN A 123 8.61 28.45 1.43
N ARG A 124 9.78 28.72 2.01
CA ARG A 124 10.24 28.04 3.24
C ARG A 124 9.43 28.46 4.48
N ASP A 125 8.94 29.69 4.51
CA ASP A 125 8.25 30.33 5.61
C ASP A 125 6.73 30.11 5.62
N ILE A 126 6.21 29.28 4.72
CA ILE A 126 4.78 28.98 4.65
C ILE A 126 4.24 28.41 5.97
N PHE A 127 3.12 28.95 6.44
CA PHE A 127 2.42 28.45 7.61
C PHE A 127 1.50 27.29 7.25
N LEU A 128 1.22 26.43 8.23
CA LEU A 128 0.34 25.27 8.04
C LEU A 128 -1.03 25.68 7.48
N LYS A 129 -1.56 26.82 7.95
CA LYS A 129 -2.87 27.33 7.48
C LYS A 129 -2.84 27.70 6.00
N GLU A 130 -1.80 28.41 5.58
CA GLU A 130 -1.58 28.79 4.18
C GLU A 130 -1.38 27.55 3.30
N LEU A 131 -0.59 26.57 3.77
CA LEU A 131 -0.37 25.32 3.06
C LEU A 131 -1.68 24.57 2.77
N ILE A 132 -2.58 24.53 3.77
CA ILE A 132 -3.91 23.93 3.62
C ILE A 132 -4.77 24.72 2.63
N SER A 133 -4.77 26.06 2.71
CA SER A 133 -5.51 26.91 1.78
C SER A 133 -5.05 26.71 0.33
N ILE A 134 -3.73 26.68 0.09
CA ILE A 134 -3.17 26.44 -1.24
C ILE A 134 -3.58 25.06 -1.77
N ALA A 135 -3.47 24.00 -0.96
CA ALA A 135 -3.90 22.66 -1.35
C ALA A 135 -5.39 22.62 -1.69
N TYR A 136 -6.20 23.30 -0.88
CA TYR A 136 -7.64 23.39 -1.08
C TYR A 136 -8.01 24.12 -2.38
N GLU A 137 -7.45 25.30 -2.62
CA GLU A 137 -7.67 26.06 -3.84
C GLU A 137 -7.24 25.28 -5.08
N LYS A 138 -6.09 24.61 -5.01
CA LYS A 138 -5.62 23.74 -6.11
C LYS A 138 -6.60 22.62 -6.40
N VAL A 139 -7.05 21.89 -5.39
CA VAL A 139 -8.04 20.82 -5.59
C VAL A 139 -9.37 21.36 -6.12
N ASN A 140 -9.83 22.51 -5.62
CA ASN A 140 -11.06 23.13 -6.13
C ASN A 140 -10.94 23.55 -7.59
N ASN A 141 -9.86 24.23 -7.95
CA ASN A 141 -9.61 24.65 -9.32
C ASN A 141 -9.49 23.44 -10.25
N PHE A 142 -8.93 22.34 -9.76
CA PHE A 142 -8.91 21.08 -10.48
C PHE A 142 -10.33 20.56 -10.78
N PHE A 143 -11.19 20.45 -9.77
CA PHE A 143 -12.58 20.00 -9.96
C PHE A 143 -13.47 20.98 -10.74
N LYS A 144 -13.12 22.28 -10.79
CA LYS A 144 -13.77 23.23 -11.69
C LYS A 144 -13.36 23.02 -13.15
N LYS A 145 -12.10 22.65 -13.38
CA LYS A 145 -11.54 22.44 -14.72
C LYS A 145 -11.91 21.07 -15.31
N TYR A 146 -12.01 20.04 -14.49
CA TYR A 146 -12.22 18.66 -14.92
C TYR A 146 -13.56 18.13 -14.43
N ASN A 147 -14.38 17.60 -15.33
CA ASN A 147 -15.64 16.96 -14.98
C ASN A 147 -15.44 15.50 -14.54
N PHE A 148 -16.05 15.12 -13.43
CA PHE A 148 -16.04 13.75 -12.88
C PHE A 148 -17.46 13.17 -12.74
N GLU A 149 -18.45 13.76 -13.41
CA GLU A 149 -19.86 13.32 -13.38
C GLU A 149 -20.07 11.89 -13.87
N ASP A 150 -19.20 11.34 -14.71
CA ASP A 150 -19.32 9.97 -15.23
C ASP A 150 -18.24 9.01 -14.68
N LEU A 151 -17.69 9.32 -13.50
CA LEU A 151 -16.69 8.45 -12.89
C LEU A 151 -17.28 7.07 -12.57
N THR A 152 -16.88 6.08 -13.37
CA THR A 152 -17.15 4.66 -13.16
C THR A 152 -15.85 3.94 -12.82
N VAL A 153 -15.90 3.09 -11.81
CA VAL A 153 -14.78 2.23 -11.41
C VAL A 153 -15.36 0.84 -11.18
N ASN A 154 -15.00 -0.08 -12.07
CA ASN A 154 -15.40 -1.48 -11.98
C ASN A 154 -14.15 -2.30 -11.67
N PHE A 155 -14.27 -3.25 -10.74
CA PHE A 155 -13.21 -4.21 -10.45
C PHE A 155 -13.82 -5.55 -10.02
N TYR A 156 -13.07 -6.63 -10.23
CA TYR A 156 -13.50 -7.97 -9.85
C TYR A 156 -13.24 -8.23 -8.37
N GLN A 157 -14.23 -8.84 -7.71
CA GLN A 157 -14.15 -9.26 -6.31
C GLN A 157 -13.96 -10.77 -6.24
N SER A 158 -13.03 -11.20 -5.39
CA SER A 158 -12.84 -12.60 -5.04
C SER A 158 -13.55 -12.90 -3.72
N ASN A 159 -13.65 -14.18 -3.34
CA ASN A 159 -14.20 -14.58 -2.04
C ASN A 159 -13.12 -14.64 -0.94
N THR A 160 -11.88 -14.24 -1.25
CA THR A 160 -10.75 -14.18 -0.32
C THR A 160 -10.49 -12.74 0.11
N PRO A 161 -10.77 -12.37 1.37
CA PRO A 161 -10.29 -11.13 1.95
C PRO A 161 -8.76 -11.05 1.91
N LEU A 162 -8.24 -9.88 1.56
CA LEU A 162 -6.81 -9.63 1.46
C LEU A 162 -6.41 -8.28 2.09
N GLY A 163 -5.20 -8.25 2.62
CA GLY A 163 -4.47 -7.07 3.04
C GLY A 163 -3.15 -6.94 2.28
N ILE A 164 -2.64 -5.71 2.21
CA ILE A 164 -1.33 -5.41 1.64
C ILE A 164 -0.55 -4.53 2.61
N GLU A 165 0.76 -4.67 2.61
CA GLU A 165 1.68 -3.81 3.34
C GLU A 165 2.81 -3.43 2.39
N LEU A 166 3.00 -2.13 2.20
CA LEU A 166 4.01 -1.59 1.30
C LEU A 166 5.07 -0.91 2.13
N GLU A 167 6.31 -1.37 2.05
CA GLU A 167 7.43 -0.71 2.71
C GLU A 167 8.21 0.15 1.71
N PHE A 168 8.67 1.31 2.19
CA PHE A 168 9.52 2.22 1.45
C PHE A 168 10.75 2.59 2.29
N SER A 169 11.94 2.52 1.67
CA SER A 169 13.22 2.88 2.28
C SER A 169 14.24 3.25 1.22
N ASN A 170 14.99 4.34 1.45
CA ASN A 170 16.09 4.74 0.58
C ASN A 170 17.41 4.00 0.86
N ILE A 171 17.46 3.25 1.98
CA ILE A 171 18.63 2.47 2.45
C ILE A 171 18.34 0.96 2.52
N GLY A 172 17.21 0.54 1.96
CA GLY A 172 16.75 -0.84 2.00
C GLY A 172 16.65 -1.37 3.44
N HIS A 173 17.14 -2.59 3.65
CA HIS A 173 17.11 -3.30 4.93
C HIS A 173 17.76 -2.53 6.09
N LYS A 174 18.68 -1.60 5.81
CA LYS A 174 19.35 -0.80 6.85
C LYS A 174 18.38 0.14 7.58
N ALA A 175 17.17 0.38 7.05
CA ALA A 175 16.15 1.21 7.73
C ALA A 175 15.68 0.62 9.06
N GLY A 176 15.75 -0.70 9.23
CA GLY A 176 15.46 -1.35 10.52
C GLY A 176 16.47 -1.01 11.63
N LYS A 177 17.69 -0.57 11.28
CA LYS A 177 18.80 -0.37 12.23
C LYS A 177 18.66 0.96 13.02
N LEU A 178 19.15 0.95 14.26
CA LEU A 178 19.11 2.09 15.19
C LEU A 178 19.96 3.29 14.74
N PHE A 179 21.14 2.99 14.22
CA PHE A 179 22.11 3.96 13.75
C PHE A 179 22.28 3.76 12.26
N VAL A 180 21.98 4.81 11.50
CA VAL A 180 22.25 4.89 10.08
C VAL A 180 23.23 6.04 9.93
N ASP A 181 24.37 5.79 9.32
CA ASP A 181 25.37 6.81 9.05
C ASP A 181 24.73 7.98 8.30
N HIS A 182 25.11 9.20 8.69
CA HIS A 182 24.55 10.43 8.16
C HIS A 182 24.94 10.61 6.68
N ASN A 183 24.11 10.10 5.77
CA ASN A 183 24.15 10.49 4.35
C ASN A 183 23.35 11.78 4.11
N GLU A 184 23.62 12.40 2.96
CA GLU A 184 23.05 13.67 2.51
C GLU A 184 21.53 13.63 2.21
N ASP A 185 20.93 12.46 1.96
CA ASP A 185 19.51 12.36 1.63
C ASP A 185 18.63 12.56 2.87
N VAL A 186 17.90 13.67 2.92
CA VAL A 186 17.03 14.00 4.07
C VAL A 186 15.87 13.00 4.28
N LEU A 187 15.56 12.17 3.28
CA LEU A 187 14.53 11.12 3.38
C LEU A 187 15.12 9.73 3.65
N LEU A 188 16.43 9.61 3.86
CA LEU A 188 17.17 8.35 3.93
C LEU A 188 16.49 7.26 4.79
N ASN A 189 16.11 7.63 6.02
CA ASN A 189 15.39 6.77 6.97
C ASN A 189 14.05 7.37 7.40
N PHE A 190 13.52 8.33 6.63
CA PHE A 190 12.31 9.09 6.95
C PHE A 190 12.26 9.73 8.36
N SER A 191 13.41 9.94 9.02
CA SER A 191 13.53 10.22 10.46
C SER A 191 12.87 11.51 10.95
N LYS A 192 12.63 12.49 10.06
CA LYS A 192 12.04 13.79 10.39
C LYS A 192 10.51 13.83 10.29
N TYR A 193 9.85 12.69 10.04
CA TYR A 193 8.40 12.59 9.86
C TYR A 193 7.56 13.17 11.01
N HIS A 194 8.08 13.06 12.23
CA HIS A 194 7.39 13.49 13.44
C HIS A 194 7.27 15.01 13.53
N TYR A 195 8.21 15.78 12.98
CA TYR A 195 8.15 17.24 12.99
C TYR A 195 6.98 17.81 12.17
N TYR A 196 6.48 17.03 11.22
CA TYR A 196 5.32 17.40 10.39
C TYR A 196 4.10 16.53 10.69
N HIS A 197 4.11 15.78 11.79
CA HIS A 197 3.05 14.84 12.18
C HIS A 197 2.57 13.96 11.01
N LEU A 198 3.49 13.48 10.16
CA LEU A 198 3.10 12.82 8.90
C LEU A 198 2.23 11.59 9.12
N MET A 199 2.46 10.78 10.16
CA MET A 199 1.60 9.63 10.48
C MET A 199 0.12 10.03 10.67
N LYS A 200 -0.12 11.17 11.31
CA LYS A 200 -1.47 11.71 11.50
C LYS A 200 -2.10 12.11 10.17
N TYR A 201 -1.35 12.77 9.28
CA TYR A 201 -1.87 13.25 8.01
C TYR A 201 -1.95 12.17 6.93
N MET A 202 -1.13 11.12 7.02
CA MET A 202 -1.09 9.96 6.14
C MET A 202 -2.04 8.84 6.57
N TRP A 203 -2.99 9.12 7.45
CA TRP A 203 -3.94 8.13 8.00
C TRP A 203 -4.71 7.34 6.92
N ARG A 204 -4.95 7.90 5.72
CA ARG A 204 -5.59 7.20 4.59
C ARG A 204 -4.79 6.03 4.05
N PHE A 205 -3.47 6.13 4.16
CA PHE A 205 -2.54 5.07 3.77
C PHE A 205 -2.38 4.04 4.88
N GLY A 206 -3.00 4.24 6.06
CA GLY A 206 -2.68 3.46 7.26
C GLY A 206 -1.21 3.63 7.67
N ALA A 207 -0.59 4.77 7.36
CA ALA A 207 0.85 4.87 7.38
C ALA A 207 1.46 4.92 8.77
N TYR A 208 2.56 4.20 8.95
CA TYR A 208 3.42 4.28 10.13
C TYR A 208 4.88 4.11 9.74
N ILE A 209 5.76 4.25 10.74
CA ILE A 209 7.18 4.02 10.60
C ILE A 209 7.51 2.74 11.35
N ASP A 210 7.86 1.68 10.61
CA ASP A 210 8.31 0.43 11.23
C ASP A 210 9.81 0.44 11.47
N ALA A 211 10.19 -0.06 12.63
CA ALA A 211 11.58 -0.22 13.01
C ALA A 211 11.72 -1.38 14.01
N GLU A 212 12.75 -2.20 13.85
CA GLU A 212 12.87 -3.53 14.46
C GLU A 212 12.89 -3.62 16.01
N MET A 213 12.74 -2.53 16.79
CA MET A 213 12.74 -2.64 18.26
C MET A 213 11.61 -1.85 18.97
N PRO A 214 11.04 -2.40 20.05
CA PRO A 214 9.84 -1.87 20.71
C PRO A 214 9.97 -0.49 21.37
N LEU A 215 11.18 -0.02 21.69
CA LEU A 215 11.42 1.29 22.34
C LEU A 215 11.44 2.50 21.37
N LYS A 216 11.30 2.28 20.06
CA LYS A 216 11.72 3.25 19.03
C LYS A 216 10.76 4.40 18.74
N GLN A 217 9.46 4.30 19.04
CA GLN A 217 8.52 5.42 18.85
C GLN A 217 8.93 6.65 19.67
N PHE A 218 9.64 6.45 20.78
CA PHE A 218 10.16 7.50 21.64
C PHE A 218 11.45 8.16 21.11
N VAL A 219 12.28 7.41 20.37
CA VAL A 219 13.63 7.86 19.95
C VAL A 219 13.60 8.61 18.61
N ARG A 220 12.47 8.57 17.87
CA ARG A 220 12.26 9.36 16.63
C ARG A 220 13.36 9.16 15.56
N LYS A 221 13.93 7.96 15.49
CA LYS A 221 15.10 7.66 14.64
C LYS A 221 14.78 7.32 13.18
N GLY A 222 13.50 7.17 12.84
CA GLY A 222 13.08 6.77 11.50
C GLY A 222 12.96 5.25 11.34
N GLY A 223 12.70 4.81 10.12
CA GLY A 223 12.44 3.41 9.78
C GLY A 223 11.86 3.27 8.37
N PHE A 224 11.29 2.10 8.08
CA PHE A 224 10.50 1.90 6.87
C PHE A 224 9.25 2.77 6.93
N LEU A 225 8.98 3.53 5.88
CA LEU A 225 7.67 4.12 5.71
C LEU A 225 6.74 3.02 5.20
N GLU A 226 5.72 2.67 5.97
CA GLU A 226 4.82 1.57 5.65
C GLU A 226 3.41 2.05 5.35
N TYR A 227 2.76 1.48 4.32
CA TYR A 227 1.33 1.69 4.02
C TYR A 227 0.56 0.38 4.10
N THR A 228 -0.55 0.38 4.84
CA THR A 228 -1.44 -0.78 4.98
C THR A 228 -2.84 -0.54 4.39
N PHE A 229 -3.22 0.72 4.18
CA PHE A 229 -4.56 1.18 3.76
C PHE A 229 -5.71 0.72 4.67
N THR A 230 -5.38 0.17 5.82
CA THR A 230 -6.31 -0.26 6.86
C THR A 230 -6.09 0.61 8.10
N LYS A 231 -6.99 0.49 9.07
CA LYS A 231 -6.81 1.21 10.33
C LYS A 231 -5.63 0.57 11.07
N HIS A 232 -4.72 1.40 11.56
CA HIS A 232 -3.60 0.93 12.39
C HIS A 232 -4.15 0.14 13.58
N ASP A 233 -3.59 -1.06 13.77
CA ASP A 233 -3.90 -1.95 14.88
C ASP A 233 -3.43 -1.27 16.18
N SER A 234 -4.36 -0.74 16.96
CA SER A 234 -4.03 -0.07 18.21
C SER A 234 -4.10 -1.08 19.35
N VAL A 235 -3.09 -1.96 19.49
CA VAL A 235 -2.81 -2.97 20.56
C VAL A 235 -3.99 -3.91 20.97
N LEU A 236 -5.23 -3.65 20.59
CA LEU A 236 -6.45 -4.35 21.01
C LEU A 236 -7.59 -4.23 19.97
N GLN A 237 -7.43 -3.41 18.92
CA GLN A 237 -8.45 -3.13 17.91
C GLN A 237 -8.14 -3.90 16.62
N GLY A 238 -8.98 -4.88 16.28
CA GLY A 238 -8.76 -5.72 15.11
C GLY A 238 -8.58 -4.93 13.80
N SER A 239 -7.68 -5.42 12.95
CA SER A 239 -7.48 -4.89 11.60
C SER A 239 -8.51 -5.50 10.64
N ASN A 240 -9.25 -4.67 9.92
CA ASN A 240 -10.08 -5.14 8.81
C ASN A 240 -9.20 -5.42 7.59
N PRO A 241 -9.54 -6.44 6.76
CA PRO A 241 -8.92 -6.60 5.45
C PRO A 241 -9.07 -5.32 4.61
N LEU A 242 -8.12 -5.09 3.71
CA LEU A 242 -8.17 -3.94 2.82
C LEU A 242 -9.37 -4.05 1.88
N THR A 243 -9.48 -5.20 1.20
CA THR A 243 -10.46 -5.49 0.17
C THR A 243 -10.53 -7.01 -0.04
N ASN A 244 -11.42 -7.48 -0.90
CA ASN A 244 -11.37 -8.81 -1.51
C ASN A 244 -11.14 -8.72 -3.03
N SER A 245 -10.80 -7.54 -3.56
CA SER A 245 -10.49 -7.34 -4.97
C SER A 245 -8.98 -7.32 -5.21
N PRO A 246 -8.39 -8.37 -5.83
CA PRO A 246 -6.98 -8.38 -6.22
C PRO A 246 -6.63 -7.19 -7.12
N GLN A 247 -7.57 -6.82 -7.99
CA GLN A 247 -7.43 -5.71 -8.90
C GLN A 247 -7.35 -4.36 -8.18
N LEU A 248 -8.27 -4.05 -7.26
CA LEU A 248 -8.21 -2.81 -6.47
C LEU A 248 -6.92 -2.72 -5.64
N ALA A 249 -6.50 -3.83 -5.04
CA ALA A 249 -5.26 -3.91 -4.28
C ALA A 249 -4.05 -3.59 -5.17
N SER A 250 -3.96 -4.21 -6.35
CA SER A 250 -2.90 -3.94 -7.32
C SER A 250 -2.86 -2.47 -7.77
N TRP A 251 -4.02 -1.84 -7.97
CA TRP A 251 -4.11 -0.44 -8.35
C TRP A 251 -3.66 0.49 -7.24
N LEU A 252 -4.03 0.20 -5.99
CA LEU A 252 -3.51 0.93 -4.84
C LEU A 252 -1.98 0.79 -4.76
N ILE A 253 -1.43 -0.41 -4.98
CA ILE A 253 0.02 -0.62 -5.01
C ILE A 253 0.66 0.25 -6.09
N ASN A 254 0.18 0.14 -7.33
CA ASN A 254 0.74 0.85 -8.48
C ASN A 254 0.75 2.36 -8.27
N GLU A 255 -0.37 2.91 -7.81
CA GLU A 255 -0.52 4.35 -7.63
C GLU A 255 0.25 4.88 -6.41
N SER A 256 0.43 4.05 -5.38
CA SER A 256 1.23 4.39 -4.20
C SER A 256 2.71 4.41 -4.50
N VAL A 257 3.21 3.42 -5.25
CA VAL A 257 4.61 3.36 -5.71
C VAL A 257 4.97 4.56 -6.57
N LYS A 258 4.03 5.04 -7.40
CA LYS A 258 4.20 6.29 -8.15
C LYS A 258 4.25 7.47 -7.19
N PHE A 259 3.27 7.60 -6.30
CA PHE A 259 3.09 8.75 -5.41
C PHE A 259 4.24 8.97 -4.42
N THR A 260 4.74 7.90 -3.81
CA THR A 260 5.70 7.98 -2.70
C THR A 260 7.07 8.46 -3.18
N PRO A 261 7.65 9.50 -2.54
CA PRO A 261 8.96 10.03 -2.92
C PRO A 261 10.13 9.20 -2.38
N VAL A 262 9.86 8.22 -1.52
CA VAL A 262 10.83 7.25 -0.98
C VAL A 262 10.88 6.04 -1.93
N ARG A 263 12.06 5.42 -2.06
CA ARG A 263 12.23 4.21 -2.88
C ARG A 263 11.37 3.07 -2.32
N PRO A 264 10.64 2.33 -3.19
CA PRO A 264 9.93 1.15 -2.75
C PRO A 264 10.92 0.04 -2.32
N HIS A 265 10.51 -0.75 -1.34
CA HIS A 265 11.33 -1.81 -0.74
C HIS A 265 10.66 -3.18 -0.88
N SER A 266 9.71 -3.51 -0.01
CA SER A 266 9.02 -4.81 0.03
C SER A 266 7.52 -4.64 -0.07
N LEU A 267 6.88 -5.72 -0.51
CA LEU A 267 5.43 -5.87 -0.51
C LEU A 267 5.09 -7.14 0.27
N HIS A 268 4.25 -7.00 1.29
CA HIS A 268 3.62 -8.14 1.94
C HIS A 268 2.16 -8.23 1.51
N VAL A 269 1.71 -9.45 1.21
CA VAL A 269 0.32 -9.75 0.83
C VAL A 269 -0.22 -10.77 1.82
N SER A 270 -1.23 -10.35 2.60
CA SER A 270 -1.90 -11.20 3.57
C SER A 270 -3.25 -11.66 3.03
N LEU A 271 -3.47 -12.96 2.95
CA LEU A 271 -4.71 -13.55 2.45
C LEU A 271 -5.41 -14.32 3.56
N GLU A 272 -6.69 -14.05 3.79
CA GLU A 272 -7.50 -14.82 4.75
C GLU A 272 -7.70 -16.25 4.26
N SER A 273 -7.45 -17.21 5.14
CA SER A 273 -7.61 -18.64 4.86
C SER A 273 -8.73 -19.22 5.69
N ASN A 274 -9.62 -19.95 5.03
CA ASN A 274 -10.65 -20.73 5.70
C ASN A 274 -10.03 -21.89 6.50
N ASN A 275 -10.76 -22.32 7.54
CA ASN A 275 -10.24 -23.10 8.68
C ASN A 275 -9.82 -24.55 8.40
N ASP A 276 -9.80 -25.01 7.15
CA ASP A 276 -9.47 -26.40 6.78
C ASP A 276 -8.10 -26.54 6.07
N PHE A 277 -7.18 -25.57 6.27
CA PHE A 277 -5.84 -25.61 5.66
C PHE A 277 -5.06 -26.91 5.95
N LYS A 278 -5.40 -27.61 7.05
CA LYS A 278 -4.79 -28.89 7.42
C LYS A 278 -5.05 -30.04 6.45
N LYS A 279 -6.03 -29.91 5.54
CA LYS A 279 -6.36 -30.93 4.53
C LYS A 279 -5.66 -30.69 3.19
N LEU A 280 -5.04 -29.52 3.00
CA LEU A 280 -4.32 -29.20 1.78
C LEU A 280 -2.99 -29.98 1.71
N PRO A 281 -2.46 -30.29 0.53
CA PRO A 281 -1.12 -30.84 0.40
C PRO A 281 -0.06 -29.81 0.79
N PHE A 282 1.09 -30.29 1.26
CA PHE A 282 2.27 -29.44 1.46
C PHE A 282 2.77 -28.89 0.12
N ILE A 283 3.22 -27.65 0.13
CA ILE A 283 3.92 -27.08 -1.01
C ILE A 283 5.31 -27.72 -1.13
N ASP A 284 5.62 -28.21 -2.33
CA ASP A 284 6.94 -28.72 -2.66
C ASP A 284 7.93 -27.60 -3.03
N LYS A 285 9.22 -27.90 -3.00
CA LYS A 285 10.30 -26.96 -3.36
C LYS A 285 10.10 -26.33 -4.74
N ASN A 286 9.68 -27.12 -5.72
CA ASN A 286 9.48 -26.66 -7.09
C ASN A 286 8.28 -25.71 -7.21
N GLY A 287 7.27 -25.84 -6.35
CA GLY A 287 6.15 -24.92 -6.23
C GLY A 287 6.59 -23.58 -5.65
N ILE A 288 7.48 -23.59 -4.65
CA ILE A 288 8.09 -22.35 -4.15
C ILE A 288 8.94 -21.70 -5.25
N LYS A 289 9.78 -22.47 -5.96
CA LYS A 289 10.56 -21.94 -7.10
C LYS A 289 9.66 -21.35 -8.18
N PHE A 290 8.56 -22.02 -8.57
CA PHE A 290 7.60 -21.50 -9.55
C PHE A 290 6.97 -20.17 -9.09
N LEU A 291 6.54 -20.08 -7.83
CA LEU A 291 6.02 -18.85 -7.25
C LEU A 291 7.06 -17.72 -7.35
N LEU A 292 8.31 -17.99 -6.97
CA LEU A 292 9.39 -17.02 -7.00
C LEU A 292 9.79 -16.62 -8.41
N ILE A 293 9.81 -17.53 -9.38
CA ILE A 293 10.06 -17.16 -10.79
C ILE A 293 8.96 -16.23 -11.31
N CYS A 294 7.70 -16.46 -10.94
CA CYS A 294 6.61 -15.60 -11.38
C CYS A 294 6.56 -14.22 -10.70
N THR A 295 7.17 -14.06 -9.51
CA THR A 295 6.91 -12.89 -8.65
C THR A 295 8.16 -12.24 -8.02
N GLY A 296 9.33 -12.85 -8.19
CA GLY A 296 10.62 -12.38 -7.69
C GLY A 296 11.23 -11.26 -8.54
N ASP A 297 12.25 -10.60 -8.00
CA ASP A 297 12.99 -9.50 -8.65
C ASP A 297 14.38 -9.99 -9.07
N PHE A 298 14.47 -10.50 -10.29
CA PHE A 298 15.71 -11.02 -10.88
C PHE A 298 16.53 -9.90 -11.53
N LYS A 299 17.84 -9.88 -11.26
CA LYS A 299 18.79 -8.94 -11.89
C LYS A 299 20.10 -9.63 -12.22
N LYS A 300 20.83 -9.07 -13.19
CA LYS A 300 22.22 -9.44 -13.49
C LYS A 300 23.15 -8.59 -12.61
N ILE A 301 23.96 -9.22 -11.77
CA ILE A 301 24.96 -8.60 -10.87
C ILE A 301 26.26 -9.37 -11.04
N ASP A 302 27.35 -8.69 -11.37
CA ASP A 302 28.69 -9.29 -11.58
C ASP A 302 28.64 -10.53 -12.50
N ASP A 303 27.96 -10.37 -13.62
CA ASP A 303 27.69 -11.41 -14.62
C ASP A 303 26.85 -12.61 -14.18
N LYS A 304 26.28 -12.61 -12.98
CA LYS A 304 25.36 -13.65 -12.49
C LYS A 304 23.94 -13.15 -12.39
N ILE A 305 22.98 -13.99 -12.72
CA ILE A 305 21.58 -13.71 -12.41
C ILE A 305 21.29 -14.07 -10.96
N VAL A 306 20.60 -13.19 -10.25
CA VAL A 306 20.25 -13.36 -8.84
C VAL A 306 18.82 -12.89 -8.59
N GLU A 307 18.14 -13.51 -7.64
CA GLU A 307 16.95 -12.94 -7.00
C GLU A 307 17.41 -11.96 -5.91
N THR A 308 17.05 -10.69 -6.09
CA THR A 308 17.68 -9.60 -5.33
C THR A 308 17.32 -9.58 -3.85
N ARG A 309 16.12 -10.03 -3.45
CA ARG A 309 15.73 -10.06 -2.03
C ARG A 309 16.41 -11.18 -1.27
N MET A 310 16.59 -12.33 -1.91
CA MET A 310 17.37 -13.45 -1.37
C MET A 310 18.83 -13.05 -1.19
N LEU A 311 19.43 -12.42 -2.20
CA LEU A 311 20.81 -11.93 -2.13
C LEU A 311 21.00 -10.87 -1.04
N GLU A 312 20.05 -9.91 -0.93
CA GLU A 312 20.08 -8.86 0.09
C GLU A 312 19.84 -9.39 1.51
N LYS A 313 19.41 -10.65 1.68
CA LYS A 313 19.06 -11.29 2.96
C LYS A 313 18.09 -10.45 3.78
N ASN A 314 17.15 -9.78 3.11
CA ASN A 314 16.21 -8.82 3.70
C ASN A 314 14.78 -9.37 3.82
N MET A 315 14.66 -10.68 3.95
CA MET A 315 13.40 -11.39 4.11
C MET A 315 13.56 -12.37 5.26
N LYS A 316 12.60 -12.37 6.19
CA LYS A 316 12.58 -13.32 7.32
C LYS A 316 12.04 -14.67 6.88
N ASP A 317 10.93 -14.67 6.15
CA ASP A 317 10.23 -15.87 5.68
C ASP A 317 9.63 -15.63 4.30
N ILE A 318 9.60 -16.64 3.42
CA ILE A 318 8.89 -16.51 2.11
C ILE A 318 7.38 -16.35 2.35
N VAL A 319 6.86 -17.20 3.22
CA VAL A 319 5.46 -17.24 3.63
C VAL A 319 5.39 -17.40 5.16
N ALA A 320 4.53 -16.60 5.80
CA ALA A 320 4.25 -16.68 7.22
C ALA A 320 2.78 -17.02 7.46
N LEU A 321 2.50 -17.94 8.38
CA LEU A 321 1.14 -18.18 8.88
C LEU A 321 0.88 -17.25 10.08
N ARG A 322 -0.17 -16.44 10.00
CA ARG A 322 -0.52 -15.47 11.04
C ARG A 322 -1.97 -15.66 11.49
N LYS A 323 -2.21 -15.47 12.79
CA LYS A 323 -3.55 -15.37 13.36
C LYS A 323 -3.86 -13.89 13.60
N ARG A 324 -4.83 -13.34 12.86
CA ARG A 324 -5.20 -11.91 12.93
C ARG A 324 -6.57 -11.74 13.58
N LYS A 325 -6.79 -10.64 14.29
CA LYS A 325 -8.10 -10.29 14.86
C LYS A 325 -8.85 -9.38 13.88
N ASN A 326 -9.96 -9.84 13.31
CA ASN A 326 -10.84 -9.09 12.42
C ASN A 326 -12.23 -8.96 13.07
N ASN A 327 -12.70 -7.74 13.33
CA ASN A 327 -14.03 -7.48 13.94
C ASN A 327 -14.38 -8.42 15.12
N SER A 328 -13.44 -8.59 16.05
CA SER A 328 -13.57 -9.46 17.24
C SER A 328 -13.50 -10.98 17.01
N LYS A 329 -13.29 -11.45 15.78
CA LYS A 329 -13.01 -12.87 15.48
C LYS A 329 -11.55 -13.03 15.08
N TYR A 330 -10.94 -14.15 15.48
CA TYR A 330 -9.61 -14.51 14.97
C TYR A 330 -9.75 -15.27 13.65
N VAL A 331 -8.98 -14.85 12.66
CA VAL A 331 -8.89 -15.47 11.34
C VAL A 331 -7.45 -15.90 11.08
N ASN A 332 -7.30 -17.01 10.37
CA ASN A 332 -5.99 -17.45 9.89
C ASN A 332 -5.68 -16.72 8.59
N THR A 333 -4.43 -16.30 8.43
CA THR A 333 -3.95 -15.64 7.23
C THR A 333 -2.65 -16.26 6.77
N VAL A 334 -2.50 -16.37 5.45
CA VAL A 334 -1.24 -16.71 4.79
C VAL A 334 -0.64 -15.41 4.28
N GLU A 335 0.53 -15.05 4.79
CA GLU A 335 1.22 -13.81 4.48
C GLU A 335 2.45 -14.11 3.62
N PHE A 336 2.45 -13.63 2.37
CA PHE A 336 3.59 -13.73 1.45
C PHE A 336 4.45 -12.49 1.60
N THR A 337 5.74 -12.64 1.95
CA THR A 337 6.64 -11.49 2.19
C THR A 337 7.80 -11.37 1.21
N HIS A 338 7.91 -12.31 0.26
CA HIS A 338 9.02 -12.40 -0.68
C HIS A 338 9.00 -11.37 -1.80
N MET A 339 7.87 -10.71 -2.07
CA MET A 339 7.78 -9.82 -3.23
C MET A 339 8.54 -8.51 -3.03
N ARG A 340 9.28 -8.08 -4.06
CA ARG A 340 9.83 -6.72 -4.11
C ARG A 340 8.73 -5.71 -4.46
N LEU A 341 8.69 -4.61 -3.72
CA LEU A 341 7.96 -3.44 -4.16
C LEU A 341 8.85 -2.67 -5.15
N SER A 342 8.37 -2.44 -6.37
CA SER A 342 9.19 -1.94 -7.48
C SER A 342 8.37 -1.06 -8.42
N ARG A 343 9.00 0.03 -8.87
CA ARG A 343 8.44 0.92 -9.88
C ARG A 343 8.27 0.23 -11.23
N GLU A 344 9.16 -0.70 -11.57
CA GLU A 344 9.08 -1.46 -12.83
C GLU A 344 7.88 -2.42 -12.83
N PHE A 345 7.64 -3.11 -11.72
CA PHE A 345 6.47 -3.97 -11.56
C PHE A 345 5.17 -3.16 -11.62
N ALA A 346 5.15 -2.00 -10.95
CA ALA A 346 4.01 -1.09 -11.00
C ALA A 346 3.73 -0.56 -12.42
N LYS A 347 4.78 -0.22 -13.17
CA LYS A 347 4.66 0.26 -14.57
C LYS A 347 4.10 -0.82 -15.50
N LYS A 348 4.47 -2.07 -15.27
CA LYS A 348 4.01 -3.25 -16.04
C LYS A 348 2.69 -3.83 -15.52
N ASN A 349 2.10 -3.26 -14.47
CA ASN A 349 0.87 -3.74 -13.81
C ASN A 349 0.92 -5.22 -13.38
N LEU A 350 2.06 -5.66 -12.83
CA LEU A 350 2.30 -7.08 -12.51
C LEU A 350 1.74 -7.53 -11.15
N TYR A 351 1.38 -6.60 -10.27
CA TYR A 351 0.89 -6.97 -8.94
C TYR A 351 -0.46 -7.69 -8.96
N GLU A 352 -1.32 -7.43 -9.94
CA GLU A 352 -2.63 -8.08 -10.03
C GLU A 352 -2.49 -9.60 -10.24
N MET A 353 -1.66 -10.00 -11.19
CA MET A 353 -1.40 -11.42 -11.46
C MET A 353 -0.65 -12.09 -10.30
N ALA A 354 0.28 -11.38 -9.66
CA ALA A 354 1.03 -11.91 -8.52
C ALA A 354 0.11 -12.18 -7.32
N ILE A 355 -0.81 -11.26 -7.01
CA ILE A 355 -1.80 -11.44 -5.94
C ILE A 355 -2.73 -12.63 -6.25
N ASN A 356 -3.20 -12.75 -7.49
CA ASN A 356 -4.03 -13.89 -7.87
C ASN A 356 -3.27 -15.23 -7.82
N LEU A 357 -1.99 -15.24 -8.19
CA LEU A 357 -1.13 -16.43 -8.02
C LEU A 357 -1.03 -16.84 -6.55
N MET A 358 -0.83 -15.87 -5.65
CA MET A 358 -0.82 -16.11 -4.20
C MET A 358 -2.17 -16.63 -3.68
N ILE A 359 -3.29 -16.12 -4.21
CA ILE A 359 -4.64 -16.63 -3.88
C ILE A 359 -4.76 -18.10 -4.30
N ALA A 360 -4.36 -18.43 -5.53
CA ALA A 360 -4.37 -19.81 -6.01
C ALA A 360 -3.52 -20.72 -5.11
N TYR A 361 -2.32 -20.27 -4.73
CA TYR A 361 -1.42 -21.00 -3.85
C TYR A 361 -1.99 -21.20 -2.45
N LYS A 362 -2.59 -20.16 -1.86
CA LYS A 362 -3.32 -20.23 -0.59
C LYS A 362 -4.52 -21.16 -0.63
N ASN A 363 -5.11 -21.38 -1.80
CA ASN A 363 -6.21 -22.33 -1.99
C ASN A 363 -5.72 -23.77 -2.20
N MET A 364 -4.51 -23.95 -2.72
CA MET A 364 -3.99 -25.27 -3.11
C MET A 364 -3.06 -25.91 -2.08
N TYR A 365 -2.42 -25.12 -1.21
CA TYR A 365 -1.34 -25.60 -0.36
C TYR A 365 -1.46 -25.16 1.09
N ARG A 366 -0.83 -25.95 1.96
CA ARG A 366 -0.44 -25.55 3.31
C ARG A 366 1.04 -25.15 3.34
N PHE A 367 1.36 -24.25 4.26
CA PHE A 367 2.66 -23.58 4.36
C PHE A 367 3.37 -23.78 5.71
N ASP A 368 2.86 -24.67 6.55
CA ASP A 368 3.40 -24.99 7.88
C ASP A 368 4.77 -25.70 7.84
N GLU A 369 5.12 -26.32 6.70
CA GLU A 369 6.42 -27.00 6.50
C GLU A 369 7.33 -26.30 5.48
N ILE A 370 7.22 -24.97 5.31
CA ILE A 370 8.13 -24.22 4.43
C ILE A 370 9.52 -24.02 5.03
N LEU A 371 9.63 -23.92 6.36
CA LEU A 371 10.87 -23.55 7.05
C LEU A 371 12.10 -24.39 6.66
N PRO A 372 12.01 -25.73 6.48
CA PRO A 372 13.15 -26.53 6.04
C PRO A 372 13.71 -26.09 4.68
N PHE A 373 12.89 -25.55 3.79
CA PHE A 373 13.31 -25.11 2.46
C PHE A 373 13.90 -23.70 2.44
N ASN A 374 13.71 -22.87 3.47
CA ASN A 374 14.13 -21.46 3.44
C ASN A 374 15.62 -21.30 3.07
N ASN A 375 16.51 -22.07 3.70
CA ASN A 375 17.95 -22.00 3.43
C ASN A 375 18.29 -22.43 2.00
N GLU A 376 17.64 -23.48 1.50
CA GLU A 376 17.86 -23.97 0.13
C GLU A 376 17.33 -22.98 -0.90
N ILE A 377 16.18 -22.37 -0.64
CA ILE A 377 15.57 -21.39 -1.54
C ILE A 377 16.38 -20.08 -1.54
N ILE A 378 16.92 -19.66 -0.40
CA ILE A 378 17.84 -18.52 -0.33
C ILE A 378 19.08 -18.80 -1.19
N LYS A 379 19.69 -19.99 -1.05
CA LYS A 379 20.83 -20.41 -1.90
C LYS A 379 20.46 -20.49 -3.38
N TRP A 380 19.26 -20.99 -3.71
CA TRP A 380 18.76 -20.97 -5.09
C TRP A 380 18.62 -19.53 -5.61
N GLY A 381 18.20 -18.57 -4.79
CA GLY A 381 18.12 -17.16 -5.18
C GLY A 381 19.48 -16.53 -5.53
N GLU A 382 20.59 -17.06 -5.02
CA GLU A 382 21.95 -16.61 -5.37
C GLU A 382 22.41 -17.11 -6.75
N ASN A 383 21.79 -18.17 -7.27
CA ASN A 383 22.06 -18.73 -8.60
C ASN A 383 20.81 -19.51 -9.10
N PRO A 384 19.78 -18.80 -9.58
CA PRO A 384 18.49 -19.40 -9.88
C PRO A 384 18.58 -20.30 -11.11
N ASP A 385 18.00 -21.49 -10.99
CA ASP A 385 17.80 -22.44 -12.09
C ASP A 385 16.30 -22.69 -12.34
N ILE A 386 15.99 -23.23 -13.52
CA ILE A 386 14.62 -23.64 -13.90
C ILE A 386 14.47 -25.10 -14.31
N ALA A 387 15.52 -25.93 -14.17
CA ALA A 387 15.61 -27.25 -14.81
C ALA A 387 14.47 -28.21 -14.41
N ASP A 388 13.93 -28.07 -13.21
CA ASP A 388 12.97 -29.01 -12.62
C ASP A 388 11.51 -28.53 -12.63
N ILE A 389 11.20 -27.44 -13.34
CA ILE A 389 9.89 -26.78 -13.26
C ILE A 389 9.03 -27.12 -14.48
N ASN A 390 8.02 -27.97 -14.25
CA ASN A 390 7.00 -28.26 -15.25
C ASN A 390 5.93 -27.15 -15.27
N LEU A 391 6.07 -26.20 -16.20
CA LEU A 391 5.16 -25.06 -16.37
C LEU A 391 3.68 -25.48 -16.46
N ASN A 392 3.36 -26.45 -17.32
CA ASN A 392 1.97 -26.87 -17.53
C ASN A 392 1.35 -27.45 -16.26
N LEU A 393 2.12 -28.26 -15.51
CA LEU A 393 1.68 -28.81 -14.23
C LEU A 393 1.34 -27.69 -13.23
N TYR A 394 2.19 -26.67 -13.11
CA TYR A 394 1.95 -25.58 -12.18
C TYR A 394 0.85 -24.63 -12.65
N LEU A 395 0.67 -24.40 -13.95
CA LEU A 395 -0.49 -23.64 -14.47
C LEU A 395 -1.81 -24.37 -14.18
N GLU A 396 -1.86 -25.70 -14.29
CA GLU A 396 -3.04 -26.48 -13.88
C GLU A 396 -3.31 -26.39 -12.37
N LYS A 397 -2.26 -26.40 -11.54
CA LYS A 397 -2.39 -26.14 -10.09
C LYS A 397 -2.92 -24.74 -9.81
N VAL A 398 -2.43 -23.71 -10.51
CA VAL A 398 -2.92 -22.33 -10.41
C VAL A 398 -4.39 -22.24 -10.81
N LYS A 399 -4.77 -22.86 -11.93
CA LYS A 399 -6.16 -22.92 -12.41
C LYS A 399 -7.09 -23.52 -11.34
N LYS A 400 -6.75 -24.69 -10.81
CA LYS A 400 -7.51 -25.33 -9.73
C LYS A 400 -7.66 -24.42 -8.49
N GLY A 401 -6.59 -23.72 -8.11
CA GLY A 401 -6.62 -22.76 -7.01
C GLY A 401 -7.52 -21.54 -7.27
N LEU A 402 -7.56 -21.04 -8.50
CA LEU A 402 -8.45 -19.94 -8.92
C LEU A 402 -9.90 -20.40 -9.15
N ASP A 403 -10.13 -21.66 -9.48
CA ASP A 403 -11.48 -22.22 -9.62
C ASP A 403 -12.23 -22.21 -8.28
N LEU A 404 -11.50 -22.29 -7.16
CA LEU A 404 -12.04 -22.08 -5.81
C LEU A 404 -12.44 -20.62 -5.51
N GLU A 405 -12.01 -19.66 -6.35
CA GLU A 405 -12.51 -18.28 -6.29
C GLU A 405 -13.79 -18.14 -7.14
N VAL A 406 -14.91 -18.65 -6.64
CA VAL A 406 -16.19 -18.69 -7.35
C VAL A 406 -16.76 -17.30 -7.67
N SER A 407 -16.34 -16.25 -6.95
CA SER A 407 -16.75 -14.87 -7.22
C SER A 407 -16.02 -14.23 -8.42
N LEU A 408 -14.87 -14.77 -8.83
CA LEU A 408 -14.13 -14.28 -9.99
C LEU A 408 -14.73 -14.87 -11.29
N PRO A 409 -14.99 -14.06 -12.33
CA PRO A 409 -15.46 -14.57 -13.61
C PRO A 409 -14.44 -15.45 -14.33
N THR A 410 -14.90 -16.46 -15.07
CA THR A 410 -14.03 -17.41 -15.79
C THR A 410 -13.03 -16.72 -16.72
N HIS A 411 -13.50 -15.77 -17.55
CA HIS A 411 -12.64 -15.03 -18.48
C HIS A 411 -11.55 -14.22 -17.77
N TYR A 412 -11.83 -13.74 -16.55
CA TYR A 412 -10.83 -13.05 -15.74
C TYR A 412 -9.76 -14.02 -15.25
N LYS A 413 -10.14 -15.21 -14.75
CA LYS A 413 -9.19 -16.25 -14.32
C LYS A 413 -8.28 -16.70 -15.46
N GLU A 414 -8.84 -16.95 -16.63
CA GLU A 414 -8.10 -17.35 -17.83
C GLU A 414 -7.07 -16.28 -18.24
N GLY A 415 -7.47 -15.01 -18.25
CA GLY A 415 -6.56 -13.90 -18.52
C GLY A 415 -5.43 -13.76 -17.49
N ILE A 416 -5.69 -14.09 -16.22
CA ILE A 416 -4.66 -14.13 -15.17
C ILE A 416 -3.69 -15.30 -15.39
N ILE A 417 -4.17 -16.49 -15.73
CA ILE A 417 -3.33 -17.67 -16.00
C ILE A 417 -2.40 -17.40 -17.18
N LEU A 418 -2.92 -16.77 -18.25
CA LEU A 418 -2.11 -16.38 -19.40
C LEU A 418 -0.98 -15.42 -19.00
N LYS A 419 -1.28 -14.39 -18.21
CA LYS A 419 -0.26 -13.46 -17.70
C LYS A 419 0.79 -14.17 -16.84
N ILE A 420 0.38 -15.12 -15.99
CA ILE A 420 1.31 -15.93 -15.17
C ILE A 420 2.24 -16.73 -16.07
N LYS A 421 1.72 -17.36 -17.12
CA LYS A 421 2.53 -18.05 -18.14
C LYS A 421 3.54 -17.11 -18.79
N GLU A 422 3.09 -15.97 -19.30
CA GLU A 422 3.96 -14.97 -19.95
C GLU A 422 5.10 -14.50 -19.02
N MET A 423 4.79 -14.26 -17.75
CA MET A 423 5.81 -13.85 -16.77
C MET A 423 6.81 -14.96 -16.47
N PHE A 424 6.33 -16.19 -16.30
CA PHE A 424 7.20 -17.34 -16.09
C PHE A 424 8.15 -17.52 -17.26
N GLU A 425 7.64 -17.51 -18.49
CA GLU A 425 8.43 -17.68 -19.71
C GLU A 425 9.49 -16.59 -19.84
N LYS A 426 9.08 -15.33 -19.63
CA LYS A 426 9.99 -14.18 -19.66
C LYS A 426 11.11 -14.28 -18.64
N ASN A 427 10.78 -14.57 -17.38
CA ASN A 427 11.79 -14.67 -16.32
C ASN A 427 12.67 -15.91 -16.51
N SER A 428 12.11 -16.99 -17.03
CA SER A 428 12.85 -18.21 -17.39
C SER A 428 13.86 -17.97 -18.51
N GLU A 429 13.47 -17.23 -19.55
CA GLU A 429 14.39 -16.83 -20.62
C GLU A 429 15.49 -15.93 -20.07
N PHE A 430 15.14 -14.97 -19.22
CA PHE A 430 16.14 -14.13 -18.55
C PHE A 430 17.14 -14.99 -17.77
N ILE A 431 16.66 -15.88 -16.89
CA ILE A 431 17.48 -16.77 -16.05
C ILE A 431 18.37 -17.71 -16.88
N LYS A 432 17.92 -18.19 -18.05
CA LYS A 432 18.72 -19.05 -18.93
C LYS A 432 19.85 -18.32 -19.67
N ASN A 433 19.68 -17.03 -19.92
CA ASN A 433 20.53 -16.25 -20.81
C ASN A 433 21.60 -15.42 -20.09
N GLY A 434 21.67 -15.46 -18.75
CA GLY A 434 22.73 -14.83 -17.97
C GLY A 434 23.33 -15.80 -16.98
#